data_AF-A0A2N9GQL8-F1
#
_entry.id   AF-A0A2N9GQL8-F1
#
_cell.length_a   1.000
_cell.length_b   1.000
_cell.length_c   1.000
_cell.angle_alpha   90.00
_cell.angle_beta   90.00
_cell.angle_gamma   90.00
#
_symmetry.space_group_name_H-M   'P 1'
#
loop_
_entity.id
_entity.type
_entity.pdbx_description
1 polymer ?
#
loop_
_entity_poly.entity_id
_entity_poly.type
_entity_poly.pdbx_seq_one_letter_code
_entity_poly.pdbx_strand_id
1 'polypeptide(L)'
;MWHFFNKLRTSEQGPYPIEKAFESFCNGVCHFGPVFDHVLEYWKESLKMPHKILFLKYEELQRNPKEEVKRLASFLGKPFAEEEEVEEVIRRCNLERLKNLEVNKNGVDPWVGMSNSAFFRKGVVGDWKNILTPEMSERLDQITCMKLEGSGLDHVNDTLEHCVALPN
;
A
#
# COMPACT_ATOMS: atom_id res chain seq x y z
N MET A 1 -1.82 4.67 6.77
CA MET A 1 -1.78 6.05 7.28
C MET A 1 -2.10 6.20 8.76
N TRP A 2 -3.18 5.59 9.31
CA TRP A 2 -3.56 5.75 10.73
C TRP A 2 -2.42 5.54 11.76
N HIS A 3 -1.72 4.39 11.70
CA HIS A 3 -0.58 4.13 12.59
C HIS A 3 0.53 5.19 12.48
N PHE A 4 0.82 5.68 11.27
CA PHE A 4 1.85 6.68 11.03
C PHE A 4 1.49 8.02 11.67
N PHE A 5 0.26 8.49 11.45
CA PHE A 5 -0.23 9.72 12.09
C PHE A 5 -0.33 9.60 13.61
N ASN A 6 -0.63 8.42 14.15
CA ASN A 6 -0.59 8.21 15.59
C ASN A 6 0.82 8.31 16.17
N LYS A 7 1.88 8.04 15.39
CA LYS A 7 3.27 8.31 15.83
C LYS A 7 3.61 9.81 15.89
N LEU A 8 2.81 10.68 15.26
CA LEU A 8 2.95 12.14 15.37
C LEU A 8 2.22 12.74 16.57
N ARG A 9 1.35 11.97 17.22
CA ARG A 9 0.53 12.46 18.32
C ARG A 9 1.33 12.45 19.61
N THR A 10 1.13 13.47 20.44
CA THR A 10 1.74 13.52 21.76
C THR A 10 1.04 12.54 22.71
N SER A 11 1.71 12.19 23.81
CA SER A 11 1.12 11.37 24.88
C SER A 11 -0.18 11.99 25.43
N GLU A 12 -0.23 13.32 25.55
CA GLU A 12 -1.39 14.09 26.02
C GLU A 12 -2.59 13.99 25.06
N GLN A 13 -2.34 13.89 23.75
CA GLN A 13 -3.38 13.79 22.73
C GLN A 13 -4.00 12.39 22.64
N GLY A 14 -3.32 11.36 23.17
CA GLY A 14 -3.69 9.96 23.03
C GLY A 14 -3.72 9.46 21.57
N PRO A 15 -3.95 8.16 21.34
CA PRO A 15 -4.13 7.65 19.98
C PRO A 15 -5.42 8.19 19.36
N TYR A 16 -5.38 8.50 18.06
CA TYR A 16 -6.58 8.85 17.31
C TYR A 16 -7.49 7.61 17.18
N PRO A 17 -8.80 7.70 17.47
CA PRO A 17 -9.71 6.56 17.38
C PRO A 17 -9.76 5.96 15.97
N ILE A 18 -9.73 4.63 15.88
CA ILE A 18 -9.72 3.94 14.57
C ILE A 18 -11.05 4.13 13.85
N GLU A 19 -12.17 4.16 14.58
CA GLU A 19 -13.53 4.32 14.05
C GLU A 19 -13.67 5.68 13.35
N LYS A 20 -13.15 6.75 13.96
CA LYS A 20 -13.15 8.08 13.33
C LYS A 20 -12.27 8.12 12.08
N ALA A 21 -11.12 7.45 12.10
CA ALA A 21 -10.22 7.40 10.94
C ALA A 21 -10.85 6.61 9.79
N PHE A 22 -11.52 5.50 10.13
CA PHE A 22 -12.25 4.67 9.20
C PHE A 22 -13.41 5.43 8.54
N GLU A 23 -14.26 6.09 9.32
CA GLU A 23 -15.36 6.90 8.75
C GLU A 23 -14.83 7.99 7.82
N SER A 24 -13.78 8.69 8.24
CA SER A 24 -13.15 9.73 7.41
C SER A 24 -12.61 9.13 6.10
N PHE A 25 -11.95 7.97 6.16
CA PHE A 25 -11.46 7.26 4.98
C PHE A 25 -12.59 6.86 4.03
N CYS A 26 -13.65 6.22 4.53
CA CYS A 26 -14.81 5.80 3.73
C CYS A 26 -15.51 6.99 3.06
N ASN A 27 -15.52 8.15 3.71
CA ASN A 27 -16.08 9.39 3.16
C ASN A 27 -15.10 10.15 2.25
N GLY A 28 -13.92 9.59 1.96
CA GLY A 28 -12.89 10.21 1.11
C GLY A 28 -12.11 11.34 1.80
N VAL A 29 -12.39 11.63 3.07
CA VAL A 29 -11.73 12.67 3.87
C VAL A 29 -10.46 12.10 4.49
N CYS A 30 -9.40 12.05 3.69
CA CYS A 30 -8.07 11.65 4.16
C CYS A 30 -6.98 12.42 3.41
N HIS A 31 -5.75 12.39 3.94
CA HIS A 31 -4.62 13.02 3.27
C HIS A 31 -4.44 12.44 1.87
N PHE A 32 -4.44 13.32 0.86
CA PHE A 32 -4.38 12.98 -0.57
C PHE A 32 -5.56 12.13 -1.08
N GLY A 33 -6.68 12.11 -0.33
CA GLY A 33 -7.91 11.45 -0.75
C GLY A 33 -8.75 12.28 -1.72
N PRO A 34 -9.81 11.67 -2.29
CA PRO A 34 -10.26 10.30 -2.05
C PRO A 34 -9.35 9.22 -2.66
N VAL A 35 -9.08 8.15 -1.90
CA VAL A 35 -8.08 7.13 -2.29
C VAL A 35 -8.47 6.37 -3.53
N PHE A 36 -9.74 5.99 -3.67
CA PHE A 36 -10.21 5.24 -4.84
C PHE A 36 -10.10 6.06 -6.12
N ASP A 37 -10.45 7.35 -6.07
CA ASP A 37 -10.34 8.25 -7.22
C ASP A 37 -8.88 8.40 -7.65
N HIS A 38 -7.99 8.67 -6.68
CA HIS A 38 -6.55 8.74 -6.92
C HIS A 38 -6.00 7.45 -7.58
N VAL A 39 -6.35 6.27 -7.05
CA VAL A 39 -5.91 4.99 -7.59
C VAL A 39 -6.45 4.76 -9.01
N LEU A 40 -7.74 5.02 -9.23
CA LEU A 40 -8.39 4.80 -10.53
C LEU A 40 -7.86 5.74 -11.62
N GLU A 41 -7.54 6.98 -11.28
CA GLU A 41 -6.92 7.93 -12.22
C GLU A 41 -5.58 7.40 -12.73
N TYR A 42 -4.67 7.02 -11.83
CA TYR A 42 -3.38 6.44 -12.23
C TYR A 42 -3.53 5.10 -12.94
N TRP A 43 -4.50 4.27 -12.55
CA TRP A 43 -4.79 3.03 -13.26
C TRP A 43 -5.18 3.29 -14.71
N LYS A 44 -6.16 4.19 -14.94
CA LYS A 44 -6.61 4.55 -16.29
C LYS A 44 -5.49 5.14 -17.13
N GLU A 45 -4.67 6.03 -16.55
CA GLU A 45 -3.53 6.61 -17.27
C GLU A 45 -2.44 5.57 -17.57
N SER A 46 -2.24 4.59 -16.69
CA SER A 46 -1.30 3.48 -16.96
C SER A 46 -1.72 2.61 -18.14
N LEU A 47 -3.02 2.42 -18.35
CA LEU A 47 -3.55 1.69 -19.51
C LEU A 47 -3.39 2.49 -20.81
N LYS A 48 -3.53 3.82 -20.76
CA LYS A 48 -3.34 4.70 -21.92
C LYS A 48 -1.87 4.86 -22.30
N MET A 49 -0.97 4.90 -21.32
CA MET A 49 0.46 5.17 -21.51
C MET A 49 1.35 4.13 -20.83
N PRO A 50 1.26 2.85 -21.22
CA PRO A 50 1.98 1.75 -20.54
C PRO A 50 3.50 1.85 -20.63
N HIS A 51 4.03 2.60 -21.60
CA HIS A 51 5.47 2.87 -21.73
C HIS A 51 5.97 4.05 -20.88
N LYS A 52 5.06 4.83 -20.26
CA LYS A 52 5.39 6.00 -19.43
C LYS A 52 4.97 5.85 -17.98
N ILE A 53 3.98 5.00 -17.70
CA ILE A 53 3.45 4.77 -16.36
C ILE A 53 3.43 3.28 -16.08
N LEU A 54 4.20 2.85 -15.10
CA LEU A 54 4.17 1.49 -14.58
C LEU A 54 3.28 1.44 -13.34
N PHE A 55 2.16 0.74 -13.44
CA PHE A 55 1.29 0.49 -12.29
C PHE A 55 1.72 -0.81 -11.58
N LEU A 56 2.09 -0.68 -10.30
CA LEU A 56 2.51 -1.77 -9.42
C LEU A 56 1.53 -1.89 -8.24
N LYS A 57 1.32 -3.13 -7.78
CA LYS A 57 0.51 -3.43 -6.58
C LYS A 57 1.43 -3.90 -5.47
N TYR A 58 1.19 -3.43 -4.25
CA TYR A 58 2.01 -3.78 -3.09
C TYR A 58 1.94 -5.29 -2.80
N GLU A 59 0.77 -5.88 -2.95
CA GLU A 59 0.51 -7.30 -2.74
C GLU A 59 1.29 -8.17 -3.73
N GLU A 60 1.38 -7.76 -5.00
CA GLU A 60 2.19 -8.47 -6.01
C GLU A 60 3.68 -8.30 -5.75
N LEU A 61 4.13 -7.12 -5.30
CA LEU A 61 5.52 -6.91 -4.89
C LEU A 61 5.92 -7.82 -3.72
N GLN A 62 4.98 -8.15 -2.82
CA GLN A 62 5.21 -9.08 -1.72
C GLN A 62 5.10 -10.55 -2.16
N ARG A 63 4.13 -10.89 -3.01
CA ARG A 63 3.90 -12.27 -3.47
C ARG A 63 4.97 -12.73 -4.45
N ASN A 64 5.34 -11.87 -5.40
CA ASN A 64 6.20 -12.18 -6.55
C ASN A 64 7.33 -11.13 -6.72
N PRO A 65 8.18 -10.90 -5.71
CA PRO A 65 9.15 -9.79 -5.71
C PRO A 65 10.14 -9.86 -6.89
N LYS A 66 10.58 -11.06 -7.30
CA LYS A 66 11.52 -11.23 -8.42
C LYS A 66 10.95 -10.74 -9.74
N GLU A 67 9.73 -11.17 -10.06
CA GLU A 67 9.08 -10.81 -11.32
C GLU A 67 8.75 -9.31 -11.36
N GLU A 68 8.24 -8.75 -10.28
CA GLU A 68 7.94 -7.31 -10.23
C GLU A 68 9.20 -6.44 -10.27
N VAL A 69 10.32 -6.87 -9.66
CA VAL A 69 11.61 -6.14 -9.74
C VAL A 69 12.19 -6.21 -11.15
N LYS A 70 12.14 -7.37 -11.81
CA LYS A 70 12.54 -7.51 -13.23
C LYS A 70 11.69 -6.62 -14.12
N ARG A 71 10.36 -6.64 -13.94
CA ARG A 71 9.41 -5.81 -14.69
C ARG A 71 9.70 -4.32 -14.51
N LEU A 72 9.97 -3.87 -13.29
CA LEU A 72 10.38 -2.49 -13.00
C LEU A 72 11.68 -2.12 -13.70
N ALA A 73 12.69 -2.98 -13.64
CA ALA A 73 13.99 -2.74 -14.27
C ALA A 73 13.88 -2.65 -15.80
N SER A 74 13.12 -3.56 -16.43
CA SER A 74 12.80 -3.50 -17.86
C SER A 74 12.06 -2.22 -18.23
N PHE A 75 11.08 -1.79 -17.41
CA PHE A 75 10.35 -0.54 -17.64
C PHE A 75 11.27 0.69 -17.57
N LEU A 76 12.27 0.68 -16.70
CA LEU A 76 13.30 1.73 -16.60
C LEU A 76 14.36 1.66 -17.72
N GLY A 77 14.24 0.72 -18.67
CA GLY A 77 15.20 0.52 -19.75
C GLY A 77 16.52 -0.10 -19.29
N LYS A 78 16.53 -0.77 -18.13
CA LYS A 78 17.70 -1.41 -17.52
C LYS A 78 17.39 -2.84 -17.09
N PRO A 79 17.02 -3.74 -18.01
CA PRO A 79 16.78 -5.14 -17.65
C PRO A 79 18.04 -5.74 -17.02
N PHE A 80 17.85 -6.59 -16.01
CA PHE A 80 18.95 -7.34 -15.40
C PHE A 80 19.52 -8.36 -16.38
N ALA A 81 20.82 -8.60 -16.29
CA ALA A 81 21.49 -9.63 -17.09
C ALA A 81 21.45 -10.98 -16.36
N GLU A 82 21.69 -10.96 -15.05
CA GLU A 82 21.80 -12.16 -14.22
C GLU A 82 20.76 -12.16 -13.10
N GLU A 83 20.32 -13.35 -12.70
CA GLU A 83 19.30 -13.50 -11.64
C GLU A 83 19.82 -13.03 -10.28
N GLU A 84 21.11 -13.18 -10.03
CA GLU A 84 21.79 -12.79 -8.80
C GLU A 84 21.69 -11.27 -8.54
N GLU A 85 21.65 -10.45 -9.60
CA GLU A 85 21.45 -9.01 -9.47
C GLU A 85 20.05 -8.68 -8.92
N VAL A 86 19.04 -9.42 -9.37
CA VAL A 86 17.65 -9.29 -8.90
C VAL A 86 17.57 -9.66 -7.42
N GLU A 87 18.19 -10.79 -7.04
CA GLU A 87 18.23 -11.25 -5.66
C GLU A 87 18.94 -10.24 -4.74
N GLU A 88 20.04 -9.65 -5.20
CA GLU A 88 20.78 -8.65 -4.43
C GLU A 88 19.95 -7.37 -4.23
N VAL A 89 19.22 -6.91 -5.24
CA VAL A 89 18.30 -5.77 -5.11
C VAL A 89 17.22 -6.07 -4.08
N ILE A 90 16.56 -7.23 -4.18
CA ILE A 90 15.52 -7.65 -3.22
C ILE A 90 16.10 -7.70 -1.80
N ARG A 91 17.29 -8.28 -1.63
CA ARG A 91 17.97 -8.38 -0.34
C ARG A 91 18.29 -7.01 0.24
N ARG A 92 18.79 -6.08 -0.58
CA ARG A 92 19.12 -4.71 -0.15
C ARG A 92 17.87 -3.90 0.22
N CYS A 93 16.78 -4.09 -0.51
CA CYS A 93 15.50 -3.42 -0.30
C CYS A 93 14.59 -4.13 0.73
N ASN A 94 15.03 -5.25 1.31
CA ASN A 94 14.26 -5.98 2.30
C ASN A 94 13.90 -5.08 3.49
N LEU A 95 12.62 -5.08 3.88
CA LEU A 95 12.09 -4.20 4.92
C LEU A 95 12.79 -4.37 6.25
N GLU A 96 12.98 -5.60 6.73
CA GLU A 96 13.62 -5.86 8.03
C GLU A 96 15.07 -5.40 8.01
N ARG A 97 15.79 -5.61 6.91
CA ARG A 97 17.12 -5.04 6.74
C ARG A 97 17.08 -3.51 6.81
N LEU A 98 16.23 -2.86 6.01
CA LEU A 98 16.13 -1.40 5.95
C LEU A 98 15.75 -0.79 7.30
N LYS A 99 14.75 -1.36 7.98
CA LYS A 99 14.30 -0.99 9.32
C LYS A 99 15.42 -1.07 10.36
N ASN A 100 16.37 -1.98 10.17
CA ASN A 100 17.48 -2.21 11.09
C ASN A 100 18.75 -1.38 10.81
N LEU A 101 18.78 -0.59 9.73
CA LEU A 101 19.88 0.35 9.45
C LEU A 101 19.90 1.47 10.49
N GLU A 102 21.11 1.89 10.90
CA GLU A 102 21.31 2.92 11.93
C GLU A 102 20.56 4.22 11.62
N VAL A 103 20.63 4.68 10.37
CA VAL A 103 19.92 5.87 9.89
C VAL A 103 18.39 5.76 10.02
N ASN A 104 17.83 4.55 9.96
CA ASN A 104 16.39 4.33 10.06
C ASN A 104 15.92 4.05 11.49
N LYS A 105 16.79 3.47 12.34
CA LYS A 105 16.50 3.28 13.76
C LYS A 105 16.53 4.59 14.54
N ASN A 106 17.61 5.35 14.34
CA ASN A 106 17.95 6.48 15.21
C ASN A 106 17.94 7.82 14.48
N GLY A 107 17.79 7.83 13.16
CA GLY A 107 17.66 9.06 12.39
C GLY A 107 16.31 9.73 12.56
N VAL A 108 16.28 11.01 12.19
CA VAL A 108 15.09 11.87 12.19
C VAL A 108 14.98 12.48 10.80
N ASP A 109 13.77 12.45 10.24
CA ASP A 109 13.48 13.09 8.97
C ASP A 109 13.59 14.62 9.14
N PRO A 110 14.43 15.30 8.36
CA PRO A 110 14.71 16.72 8.56
C PRO A 110 13.54 17.63 8.14
N TRP A 111 12.57 17.13 7.37
CA TRP A 111 11.45 17.92 6.86
C TRP A 111 10.27 17.91 7.82
N VAL A 112 9.99 16.76 8.41
CA VAL A 112 8.82 16.53 9.28
C VAL A 112 9.22 16.48 10.76
N GLY A 113 10.51 16.32 11.07
CA GLY A 113 11.01 16.20 12.45
C GLY A 113 10.65 14.87 13.12
N MET A 114 10.30 13.87 12.32
CA MET A 114 9.83 12.57 12.78
C MET A 114 10.97 11.54 12.82
N SER A 115 11.01 10.66 13.84
CA SER A 115 11.93 9.52 13.82
C SER A 115 11.74 8.66 12.56
N ASN A 116 12.82 8.34 11.87
CA ASN A 116 12.79 7.52 10.66
C ASN A 116 12.17 6.14 10.90
N SER A 117 12.23 5.64 12.14
CA SER A 117 11.60 4.38 12.55
C SER A 117 10.07 4.40 12.41
N ALA A 118 9.46 5.58 12.28
CA ALA A 118 8.04 5.74 12.05
C ALA A 118 7.58 5.25 10.68
N PHE A 119 8.45 5.30 9.67
CA PHE A 119 8.16 4.83 8.31
C PHE A 119 8.20 3.30 8.17
N PHE A 120 8.81 2.59 9.13
CA PHE A 120 8.94 1.13 9.12
C PHE A 120 8.04 0.50 10.20
N ARG A 121 7.02 -0.24 9.77
CA ARG A 121 6.05 -0.88 10.68
C ARG A 121 6.18 -2.41 10.68
N LYS A 122 5.33 -3.09 9.91
CA LYS A 122 5.31 -4.55 9.75
C LYS A 122 5.62 -5.00 8.32
N GLY A 123 5.15 -4.22 7.33
CA GLY A 123 5.25 -4.54 5.90
C GLY A 123 4.71 -5.91 5.51
N VAL A 124 3.61 -6.32 6.14
CA VAL A 124 2.89 -7.56 5.82
C VAL A 124 1.54 -7.22 5.20
N VAL A 125 1.08 -8.07 4.29
CA VAL A 125 -0.26 -8.00 3.68
C VAL A 125 -1.29 -8.56 4.69
N GLY A 126 -2.48 -7.95 4.74
CA GLY A 126 -3.60 -8.47 5.54
C GLY A 126 -3.63 -8.06 7.01
N ASP A 127 -2.69 -7.23 7.49
CA ASP A 127 -2.65 -6.80 8.90
C ASP A 127 -3.86 -5.96 9.33
N TRP A 128 -4.67 -5.48 8.38
CA TRP A 128 -5.92 -4.78 8.67
C TRP A 128 -6.89 -5.64 9.51
N LYS A 129 -6.83 -6.98 9.37
CA LYS A 129 -7.65 -7.94 10.14
C LYS A 129 -7.40 -7.87 11.65
N ASN A 130 -6.24 -7.36 12.07
CA ASN A 130 -5.90 -7.16 13.48
C ASN A 130 -6.36 -5.80 14.04
N ILE A 131 -6.94 -4.94 13.19
CA ILE A 131 -7.23 -3.54 13.51
C ILE A 131 -8.70 -3.20 13.29
N LEU A 132 -9.29 -3.66 12.18
CA LEU A 132 -10.69 -3.40 11.84
C LEU A 132 -11.60 -4.50 12.40
N THR A 133 -12.81 -4.12 12.80
CA THR A 133 -13.85 -5.10 13.13
C THR A 133 -14.35 -5.80 11.85
N PRO A 134 -15.00 -6.96 11.96
CA PRO A 134 -15.63 -7.62 10.82
C PRO A 134 -16.60 -6.68 10.06
N GLU A 135 -17.43 -5.90 10.76
CA GLU A 135 -18.40 -4.99 10.10
C GLU A 135 -17.70 -3.85 9.34
N MET A 136 -16.63 -3.28 9.91
CA MET A 136 -15.84 -2.24 9.23
C MET A 136 -15.18 -2.80 7.97
N SER A 137 -14.68 -4.03 8.05
CA SER A 137 -14.00 -4.69 6.94
C SER A 137 -14.97 -4.99 5.80
N GLU A 138 -16.12 -5.59 6.12
CA GLU A 138 -17.18 -5.87 5.15
C GLU A 138 -17.67 -4.59 4.45
N ARG A 139 -17.90 -3.51 5.20
CA ARG A 139 -18.30 -2.24 4.61
C ARG A 139 -17.23 -1.68 3.67
N LEU A 140 -15.95 -1.79 4.03
CA LEU A 140 -14.86 -1.32 3.17
C LEU A 140 -14.74 -2.16 1.90
N ASP A 141 -14.96 -3.47 1.99
CA ASP A 141 -14.98 -4.38 0.83
C ASP A 141 -16.13 -3.99 -0.11
N GLN A 142 -17.34 -3.75 0.41
CA GLN A 142 -18.49 -3.28 -0.38
C GLN A 142 -18.19 -1.95 -1.10
N ILE A 143 -17.65 -0.97 -0.38
CA ILE A 143 -17.25 0.32 -0.98
C ILE A 143 -16.20 0.10 -2.07
N THR A 144 -15.22 -0.78 -1.82
CA THR A 144 -14.16 -1.09 -2.78
C THR A 144 -14.72 -1.73 -4.05
N CYS A 145 -15.62 -2.71 -3.92
CA CYS A 145 -16.28 -3.35 -5.06
C CYS A 145 -17.07 -2.33 -5.87
N MET A 146 -17.90 -1.50 -5.23
CA MET A 146 -18.66 -0.45 -5.92
C MET A 146 -17.77 0.59 -6.61
N LYS A 147 -16.64 0.97 -6.00
CA LYS A 147 -15.75 1.99 -6.56
C LYS A 147 -14.90 1.46 -7.71
N LEU A 148 -14.50 0.20 -7.67
CA LEU A 148 -13.62 -0.42 -8.67
C LEU A 148 -14.37 -1.17 -9.78
N GLU A 149 -15.69 -1.32 -9.66
CA GLU A 149 -16.52 -2.00 -10.65
C GLU A 149 -16.27 -1.48 -12.07
N GLY A 150 -16.05 -2.41 -13.01
CA GLY A 150 -15.85 -2.09 -14.43
C GLY A 150 -14.53 -1.39 -14.75
N SER A 151 -13.64 -1.19 -13.77
CA SER A 151 -12.32 -0.58 -13.99
C SER A 151 -11.29 -1.57 -14.53
N GLY A 152 -11.52 -2.88 -14.38
CA GLY A 152 -10.52 -3.92 -14.62
C GLY A 152 -9.46 -4.04 -13.51
N LEU A 153 -9.53 -3.21 -12.47
CA LEU A 153 -8.68 -3.29 -11.28
C LEU A 153 -9.27 -4.22 -10.19
N ASP A 154 -10.54 -4.58 -10.37
CA ASP A 154 -11.40 -5.43 -9.53
C ASP A 154 -11.04 -6.93 -9.53
N HIS A 155 -10.11 -7.39 -10.39
CA HIS A 155 -9.88 -8.83 -10.60
C HIS A 155 -8.53 -9.38 -10.15
N VAL A 156 -7.80 -8.72 -9.24
CA VAL A 156 -6.48 -9.23 -8.81
C VAL A 156 -6.35 -9.29 -7.29
N ASN A 157 -6.81 -10.44 -6.76
CA ASN A 157 -6.42 -11.17 -5.55
C ASN A 157 -7.20 -11.06 -4.20
N ASP A 158 -7.59 -12.26 -3.74
CA ASP A 158 -7.79 -12.81 -2.38
C ASP A 158 -8.65 -12.07 -1.34
N THR A 159 -9.14 -10.87 -1.63
CA THR A 159 -10.07 -10.13 -0.75
C THR A 159 -11.51 -10.13 -1.27
N LEU A 160 -11.73 -10.70 -2.45
CA LEU A 160 -13.01 -10.68 -3.15
C LEU A 160 -13.69 -12.05 -3.22
N GLU A 161 -13.48 -12.94 -2.24
CA GLU A 161 -14.30 -14.16 -2.13
C GLU A 161 -15.80 -13.82 -1.97
N HIS A 162 -16.14 -12.60 -1.53
CA HIS A 162 -17.52 -12.18 -1.31
C HIS A 162 -18.17 -11.36 -2.43
N CYS A 163 -17.42 -10.80 -3.40
CA CYS A 163 -18.03 -9.96 -4.45
C CYS A 163 -18.60 -10.76 -5.64
N VAL A 164 -18.48 -12.10 -5.65
CA VAL A 164 -19.05 -12.98 -6.70
C VAL A 164 -20.45 -13.51 -6.32
N ALA A 165 -20.98 -13.18 -5.14
CA ALA A 165 -22.27 -13.66 -4.66
C ALA A 165 -23.37 -12.59 -4.68
N LEU A 166 -23.65 -12.00 -5.85
CA LEU A 166 -24.94 -11.35 -6.09
C LEU A 166 -25.77 -12.25 -7.01
N PRO A 167 -26.87 -12.87 -6.53
CA PRO A 167 -27.77 -13.61 -7.40
C PRO A 167 -28.54 -12.62 -8.29
N ASN A 168 -28.65 -12.98 -9.58
CA ASN A 168 -29.62 -12.42 -10.51
C ASN A 168 -31.06 -12.56 -9.96
#